data_AF-A0A847ITP1-F1
#
_entry.id   AF-A0A847ITP1-F1
#
_cell.length_a   1.000
_cell.length_b   1.000
_cell.length_c   1.000
_cell.angle_alpha   90.00
_cell.angle_beta   90.00
_cell.angle_gamma   90.00
#
_symmetry.space_group_name_H-M   'P 1'
#
loop_
_entity.id
_entity.type
_entity.pdbx_description
1 polymer ?
#
loop_
_entity_poly.entity_id
_entity_poly.type
_entity_poly.pdbx_seq_one_letter_code
_entity_poly.pdbx_strand_id
1 'polypeptide(L)' 'DGIYAFNDVPFIEIVKRLELYYNTTIIVENEELEQYRFNAKFRQDDGLESILKTMRKIFRFKIDEDKKTNTIKIE' A
#
# COMPACT_ATOMS: atom_id res chain seq x y z
N ASP A 1 3.87 -20.02 5.41
CA ASP A 1 3.19 -19.69 4.14
C ASP A 1 3.60 -18.39 3.46
N GLY A 2 4.32 -17.46 4.10
CA GLY A 2 4.93 -16.32 3.37
C GLY A 2 3.93 -15.43 2.64
N ILE A 3 2.70 -15.33 3.15
CA ILE A 3 1.60 -14.56 2.56
C ILE A 3 1.09 -13.56 3.58
N TYR A 4 0.93 -12.30 3.17
CA TYR A 4 0.14 -11.31 3.86
C TYR A 4 -1.30 -11.38 3.34
N ALA A 5 -2.27 -11.53 4.24
CA ALA A 5 -3.68 -11.57 3.89
C ALA A 5 -4.45 -10.45 4.62
N PHE A 6 -5.16 -9.66 3.84
CA PHE A 6 -6.03 -8.56 4.26
C PHE A 6 -7.43 -8.90 3.78
N ASN A 7 -8.38 -9.06 4.70
CA ASN A 7 -9.77 -9.32 4.39
C ASN A 7 -10.60 -8.18 4.95
N ASP A 8 -11.25 -7.42 4.06
CA ASP A 8 -12.02 -6.23 4.39
C ASP A 8 -11.25 -5.24 5.28
N VAL A 9 -10.06 -4.81 4.86
CA VAL A 9 -9.19 -3.93 5.65
C VAL A 9 -9.09 -2.56 5.00
N PRO A 10 -9.23 -1.43 5.75
CA PRO A 10 -9.01 -0.08 5.21
C PRO A 10 -7.62 0.08 4.61
N PHE A 11 -7.52 0.83 3.51
CA PHE A 11 -6.24 1.07 2.84
C PHE A 11 -5.18 1.62 3.79
N ILE A 12 -5.56 2.57 4.66
CA ILE A 12 -4.64 3.18 5.63
C ILE A 12 -4.02 2.15 6.59
N GLU A 13 -4.75 1.10 6.95
CA GLU A 13 -4.23 0.04 7.81
C GLU A 13 -3.32 -0.92 7.02
N ILE A 14 -3.64 -1.19 5.76
CA ILE A 14 -2.78 -1.99 4.87
C ILE A 14 -1.44 -1.30 4.69
N VAL A 15 -1.43 -0.01 4.31
CA VAL A 15 -0.18 0.72 4.06
C VAL A 15 0.66 0.84 5.32
N LYS A 16 0.08 1.07 6.52
CA LYS A 16 0.83 1.07 7.79
C LYS A 16 1.57 -0.23 8.06
N ARG A 17 1.00 -1.36 7.66
CA ARG A 17 1.68 -2.66 7.78
C ARG A 17 2.77 -2.81 6.72
N LEU A 18 2.53 -2.34 5.49
CA LEU A 18 3.55 -2.30 4.45
C LEU A 18 4.73 -1.39 4.83
N GLU A 19 4.49 -0.25 5.50
CA GLU A 19 5.56 0.62 5.99
C GLU A 19 6.55 -0.15 6.88
N LEU A 20 6.03 -0.97 7.80
CA LEU A 20 6.83 -1.81 8.69
C LEU A 20 7.56 -2.93 7.95
N TYR A 21 6.91 -3.56 6.97
CA TYR A 21 7.47 -4.71 6.25
C TYR A 21 8.57 -4.32 5.27
N TYR A 22 8.46 -3.14 4.65
CA TYR A 22 9.40 -2.66 3.63
C TYR A 22 10.33 -1.54 4.13
N ASN A 23 10.18 -1.12 5.40
CA ASN A 23 10.95 -0.04 6.01
C ASN A 23 10.88 1.27 5.20
N THR A 24 9.68 1.59 4.70
CA THR A 24 9.37 2.74 3.81
C THR A 24 8.26 3.55 4.44
N THR A 25 8.31 4.88 4.34
CA THR A 25 7.22 5.75 4.80
C THR A 25 6.18 5.90 3.69
N ILE A 26 4.89 5.79 4.01
CA ILE A 26 3.79 5.95 3.05
C ILE A 26 2.83 7.03 3.56
N ILE A 27 2.70 8.10 2.80
CA ILE A 27 1.79 9.22 3.08
C ILE A 27 0.61 9.10 2.11
N VAL A 28 -0.61 9.02 2.64
CA VAL A 28 -1.84 8.98 1.86
C VAL A 28 -2.55 10.33 2.04
N GLU A 29 -2.79 11.04 0.94
CA GLU A 29 -3.41 12.38 0.96
C GLU A 29 -4.88 12.33 0.48
N ASN A 30 -5.39 11.13 0.20
CA ASN A 30 -6.73 10.89 -0.32
C ASN A 30 -7.63 10.22 0.73
N GLU A 31 -8.49 11.00 1.38
CA GLU A 31 -9.38 10.52 2.47
C GLU A 31 -10.33 9.40 2.03
N GLU A 32 -10.83 9.43 0.79
CA GLU A 32 -11.70 8.37 0.25
C GLU A 32 -10.92 7.06 0.13
N LEU A 33 -9.71 7.12 -0.41
CA LEU A 33 -8.84 5.96 -0.54
C LEU A 33 -8.45 5.41 0.83
N GLU A 34 -8.11 6.25 1.81
CA GLU A 34 -7.74 5.80 3.17
C GLU A 34 -8.79 4.88 3.79
N GLN A 35 -10.07 5.23 3.62
CA GLN A 35 -11.21 4.50 4.16
C GLN A 35 -11.66 3.33 3.28
N TYR A 36 -11.25 3.29 2.00
CA TYR A 36 -11.62 2.22 1.09
C TYR A 36 -11.08 0.88 1.58
N ARG A 37 -11.96 -0.11 1.68
CA ARG A 37 -11.62 -1.45 2.20
C ARG A 37 -11.23 -2.39 1.09
N PHE A 38 -10.08 -3.05 1.25
CA PHE A 38 -9.55 -4.02 0.30
C PHE A 38 -9.62 -5.45 0.85
N ASN A 39 -9.86 -6.38 -0.07
CA ASN A 39 -9.53 -7.79 0.09
C ASN A 39 -8.28 -8.06 -0.74
N ALA A 40 -7.16 -8.35 -0.10
CA ALA A 40 -5.88 -8.49 -0.78
C ALA A 40 -5.01 -9.58 -0.15
N LYS A 41 -4.30 -10.31 -1.00
CA LYS A 41 -3.28 -11.28 -0.60
C LYS A 41 -2.02 -11.02 -1.39
N PHE A 42 -0.90 -10.92 -0.69
CA PHE A 42 0.40 -10.68 -1.29
C PHE A 42 1.40 -11.69 -0.75
N ARG A 43 2.36 -12.10 -1.56
CA ARG A 43 3.50 -12.87 -1.05
C ARG A 43 4.47 -11.90 -0.38
N GLN A 44 5.21 -12.38 0.62
CA GLN A 44 6.27 -11.60 1.27
C GLN A 44 7.39 -11.23 0.29
N ASP A 45 7.55 -12.02 -0.78
CA ASP A 45 8.50 -11.76 -1.86
C ASP A 45 7.99 -10.73 -2.89
N ASP A 46 6.72 -10.33 -2.84
CA ASP A 46 6.19 -9.31 -3.75
C ASP A 46 6.72 -7.93 -3.34
N GLY A 47 7.38 -7.20 -4.25
CA GLY A 47 7.86 -5.85 -3.94
C GLY A 47 6.72 -4.84 -3.70
N LEU A 48 6.96 -3.85 -2.82
CA LEU A 48 6.01 -2.79 -2.47
C LEU A 48 5.39 -2.09 -3.70
N GLU A 49 6.20 -1.77 -4.70
CA GLU A 49 5.74 -1.15 -5.94
C GLU A 49 4.72 -2.03 -6.69
N SER A 50 4.94 -3.35 -6.73
CA SER A 50 4.04 -4.31 -7.38
C SER A 50 2.70 -4.40 -6.65
N ILE A 51 2.76 -4.41 -5.31
CA ILE A 51 1.59 -4.39 -4.43
C ILE A 51 0.76 -3.14 -4.70
N LEU A 52 1.36 -1.96 -4.62
CA LEU A 52 0.66 -0.68 -4.82
C LEU A 52 0.11 -0.54 -6.24
N LYS A 53 0.86 -0.96 -7.27
CA LYS A 53 0.37 -1.01 -8.66
C LYS A 53 -0.84 -1.93 -8.83
N THR A 54 -0.90 -3.04 -8.09
CA THR A 54 -2.04 -3.96 -8.11
C THR A 54 -3.25 -3.31 -7.45
N MET A 55 -3.08 -2.68 -6.29
CA MET A 55 -4.16 -1.94 -5.62
C MET A 55 -4.69 -0.79 -6.48
N ARG A 56 -3.81 -0.10 -7.21
CA ARG A 56 -4.15 0.98 -8.15
C ARG A 56 -5.10 0.55 -9.28
N LYS A 57 -5.13 -0.75 -9.63
CA LYS A 57 -6.06 -1.28 -10.64
C LYS A 57 -7.50 -1.35 -10.13
N ILE A 58 -7.69 -1.41 -8.82
CA ILE A 58 -9.00 -1.52 -8.16
C ILE A 58 -9.51 -0.12 -7.81
N PHE A 59 -8.68 0.69 -7.17
CA PHE A 59 -8.96 2.10 -6.88
C PHE A 59 -7.87 2.96 -7.51
N ARG A 60 -8.23 3.90 -8.39
CA ARG A 60 -7.24 4.68 -9.13
C ARG A 60 -6.65 5.78 -8.24
N PHE A 61 -5.34 5.76 -8.06
CA PHE A 61 -4.56 6.79 -7.36
C PHE A 61 -3.21 7.01 -8.06
N LYS A 62 -2.56 8.12 -7.76
CA LYS A 62 -1.20 8.46 -8.16
C LYS A 62 -0.22 8.00 -7.08
N ILE A 63 1.01 7.72 -7.51
CA ILE A 63 2.11 7.33 -6.63
C ILE A 63 3.29 8.23 -7.00
N ASP A 64 3.85 8.92 -6.02
CA ASP A 64 5.10 9.67 -6.15
C ASP A 64 6.12 9.09 -5.15
N GLU A 65 7.32 8.75 -5.65
CA GLU A 65 8.34 8.04 -4.87
C GLU A 65 9.57 8.92 -4.69
N ASP A 66 9.89 9.25 -3.44
CA ASP A 66 11.15 9.90 -3.07
C ASP A 66 12.17 8.87 -2.58
N LYS A 67 13.09 8.51 -3.48
CA LYS A 67 14.17 7.56 -3.20
C LYS A 67 15.20 8.07 -2.20
N LYS A 68 15.31 9.38 -1.97
CA LYS A 68 16.28 9.95 -1.01
C LYS A 68 15.79 9.76 0.42
N THR A 69 14.48 9.90 0.63
CA THR A 69 13.85 9.81 1.95
C THR A 69 13.15 8.46 2.17
N ASN A 70 13.18 7.56 1.19
CA ASN A 70 12.43 6.31 1.18
C ASN A 70 10.95 6.52 1.55
N THR A 71 10.35 7.53 0.94
CA THR A 71 8.96 7.95 1.18
C THR A 71 8.14 7.81 -0.10
N ILE A 72 6.93 7.29 0.03
CA ILE A 72 5.94 7.18 -1.05
C ILE A 72 4.75 8.07 -0.69
N LYS A 73 4.32 8.91 -1.63
CA LYS A 73 3.09 9.70 -1.53
C LYS A 73 2.02 9.13 -2.44
N ILE A 74 0.79 9.09 -1.95
CA ILE A 74 -0.38 8.54 -2.64
C ILE A 74 -1.50 9.58 -2.68
N GLU A 75 -1.97 9.91 -3.89
CA GLU A 75 -2.98 10.96 -4.18
C GLU A 75 -4.12 10.47 -5.08
#